data_AF-A0A8C1RM34-F1
#
_entry.id   AF-A0A8C1RM34-F1
#
_cell.length_a   1.000
_cell.length_b   1.000
_cell.length_c   1.000
_cell.angle_alpha   90.00
_cell.angle_beta   90.00
_cell.angle_gamma   90.00
#
_symmetry.space_group_name_H-M   'P 1'
#
loop_
_entity.id
_entity.type
_entity.pdbx_description
1 polymer ?
#
loop_
_entity_poly.entity_id
_entity_poly.type
_entity_poly.pdbx_seq_one_letter_code
_entity_poly.pdbx_strand_id
1 'polypeptide(L)'
;MVVRELTFVVCFWTVCTAGHEFFSSTDQIAQLVEKKKDLLMSFSQYIDAEEKNVETMKSVYLDLLLSYSDPVDPEEIISDPVAAYKLLRQLRNELINIVKHIQPSFYQCNKYQDELELLEIPQLKDLDGAASGLIRLQEIYKLYPKDIMKEMLLSADEAYHVGLVAYDEDKFQHAFLWFWYSLDRLTEYSTTTEKELLLYLISSAYHFGSLPVAIYFNKQLLNLDPTDEEVRDQLNRLLRFQRKSNPDIFTLNTESRNYAKLCRGELDKRTSKRQRALSCRYSTGGGNPRLMYPPLKEEVEWDDPRIIRYHDIISDREIEILKNISRPLLSRSKVYQDGWDTVSQDRVSQSVFLQDDPVATRVSQRIADATGLSMETAESLLVQNYGIGGRFEPHYDALETGVNDRIATFLIYMSDVGMGGATVFPDIGVATKPKKGSAVFWYNLHKNGELDLNTRHAGCPVLVGNKWVANKWIHEFGQEFKRPCSLSEWE
;
A
#
# COMPACT_ATOMS: atom_id res chain seq x y z
N MET A 1 25.22 -39.95 -36.07
CA MET A 1 25.53 -39.84 -34.64
C MET A 1 25.88 -38.39 -34.33
N VAL A 2 24.86 -37.57 -34.06
CA VAL A 2 25.01 -36.26 -33.42
C VAL A 2 23.85 -36.20 -32.44
N VAL A 3 24.15 -36.44 -31.17
CA VAL A 3 23.23 -36.28 -30.05
C VAL A 3 23.01 -34.77 -29.92
N ARG A 4 21.82 -34.30 -30.29
CA ARG A 4 21.37 -32.97 -29.90
C ARG A 4 20.82 -33.09 -28.49
N GLU A 5 21.66 -32.74 -27.52
CA GLU A 5 21.20 -32.39 -26.18
C GLU A 5 20.15 -31.29 -26.30
N LEU A 6 18.92 -31.60 -25.88
CA LEU A 6 17.90 -30.60 -25.61
C LEU A 6 18.27 -29.95 -24.28
N THR A 7 19.09 -28.91 -24.34
CA THR A 7 19.21 -27.93 -23.27
C THR A 7 17.88 -27.20 -23.15
N PHE A 8 17.14 -27.50 -22.08
CA PHE A 8 16.01 -26.69 -21.61
C PHE A 8 16.55 -25.32 -21.21
N VAL A 9 16.55 -24.39 -22.17
CA VAL A 9 16.73 -22.97 -21.87
C VAL A 9 15.37 -22.49 -21.34
N VAL A 10 15.27 -22.41 -20.01
CA VAL A 10 14.22 -21.65 -19.33
C VAL A 10 14.40 -20.20 -19.74
N CYS A 11 13.67 -19.80 -20.78
CA CYS A 11 13.60 -18.43 -21.23
C CYS A 11 12.70 -17.66 -20.25
N PHE A 12 13.28 -17.14 -19.17
CA PHE A 12 12.68 -16.07 -18.39
C PHE A 12 12.61 -14.83 -19.31
N TRP A 13 11.56 -14.74 -20.10
CA TRP A 13 11.17 -13.47 -20.69
C TRP A 13 10.53 -12.65 -19.58
N THR A 14 11.35 -11.86 -18.91
CA THR A 14 10.86 -10.73 -18.10
C THR A 14 10.15 -9.77 -19.05
N VAL A 15 8.83 -9.95 -19.18
CA VAL A 15 7.95 -8.94 -19.75
C VAL A 15 7.98 -7.77 -18.77
N CYS A 16 8.74 -6.73 -19.10
CA CYS A 16 8.64 -5.42 -18.45
C CYS A 16 7.29 -4.80 -18.81
N THR A 17 6.20 -5.27 -18.20
CA THR A 17 5.01 -4.44 -18.02
C THR A 17 5.38 -3.35 -17.04
N ALA A 18 5.11 -2.08 -17.36
CA ALA A 18 5.23 -0.98 -16.41
C ALA A 18 4.43 -1.34 -15.14
N GLY A 19 5.13 -1.77 -14.09
CA GLY A 19 4.51 -2.56 -13.03
C GLY A 19 3.49 -1.75 -12.26
N HIS A 20 2.24 -2.19 -12.30
CA HIS A 20 1.15 -1.70 -11.48
C HIS A 20 1.54 -1.76 -9.99
N GLU A 21 1.28 -0.70 -9.23
CA GLU A 21 1.69 -0.58 -7.82
C GLU A 21 0.45 -0.78 -6.92
N PHE A 22 0.47 -1.81 -6.07
CA PHE A 22 -0.70 -2.22 -5.29
C PHE A 22 -0.74 -1.59 -3.89
N PHE A 23 0.40 -1.43 -3.22
CA PHE A 23 0.44 -1.07 -1.79
C PHE A 23 -0.13 0.31 -1.48
N SER A 24 -0.19 1.19 -2.48
CA SER A 24 -0.67 2.57 -2.37
C SER A 24 -2.19 2.74 -2.47
N SER A 25 -2.94 1.64 -2.65
CA SER A 25 -4.40 1.61 -2.65
C SER A 25 -4.95 0.38 -1.94
N THR A 26 -5.70 0.60 -0.87
CA THR A 26 -6.36 -0.48 -0.13
C THR A 26 -7.47 -1.13 -0.95
N ASP A 27 -8.07 -0.41 -1.90
CA ASP A 27 -9.08 -0.98 -2.80
C ASP A 27 -8.45 -1.95 -3.81
N GLN A 28 -7.28 -1.63 -4.36
CA GLN A 28 -6.57 -2.55 -5.26
C GLN A 28 -6.09 -3.81 -4.52
N ILE A 29 -5.61 -3.68 -3.28
CA ILE A 29 -5.27 -4.83 -2.43
C ILE A 29 -6.50 -5.71 -2.19
N ALA A 30 -7.67 -5.12 -1.95
CA ALA A 30 -8.91 -5.88 -1.75
C ALA A 30 -9.28 -6.73 -2.98
N GLN A 31 -9.04 -6.23 -4.18
CA GLN A 31 -9.25 -6.98 -5.43
C GLN A 31 -8.30 -8.20 -5.57
N LEU A 32 -7.13 -8.17 -4.92
CA LEU A 32 -6.21 -9.33 -4.91
C LEU A 32 -6.78 -10.54 -4.16
N VAL A 33 -7.75 -10.34 -3.26
CA VAL A 33 -8.42 -11.44 -2.54
C VAL A 33 -9.20 -12.32 -3.52
N GLU A 34 -9.90 -11.70 -4.47
CA GLU A 34 -10.62 -12.41 -5.53
C GLU A 34 -9.63 -13.10 -6.47
N LYS A 35 -8.57 -12.40 -6.91
CA LYS A 35 -7.51 -12.99 -7.74
C LYS A 35 -6.84 -14.20 -7.07
N LYS A 36 -6.60 -14.15 -5.75
CA LYS A 36 -6.04 -15.28 -4.98
C LYS A 36 -6.98 -16.48 -4.99
N LYS A 37 -8.30 -16.25 -4.87
CA LYS A 37 -9.30 -17.31 -4.93
C LYS A 37 -9.32 -17.96 -6.32
N ASP A 38 -9.25 -17.15 -7.37
CA ASP A 38 -9.21 -17.63 -8.74
C ASP A 38 -7.95 -18.46 -9.00
N LEU A 39 -6.78 -17.98 -8.53
CA LEU A 39 -5.52 -18.72 -8.59
C LEU A 39 -5.61 -20.09 -7.89
N LEU A 40 -6.15 -20.13 -6.67
CA LEU A 40 -6.30 -21.39 -5.93
C LEU A 40 -7.26 -22.36 -6.64
N MET A 41 -8.33 -21.84 -7.23
CA MET A 41 -9.28 -22.65 -7.99
C MET A 41 -8.65 -23.20 -9.28
N SER A 42 -7.94 -22.37 -10.05
CA SER A 42 -7.20 -22.83 -11.23
C SER A 42 -6.13 -23.87 -10.87
N PHE A 43 -5.39 -23.65 -9.78
CA PHE A 43 -4.36 -24.61 -9.34
C PHE A 43 -4.97 -25.94 -8.87
N SER A 44 -6.11 -25.92 -8.17
CA SER A 44 -6.85 -27.14 -7.81
C SER A 44 -7.28 -27.91 -9.05
N GLN A 45 -7.82 -27.24 -10.06
CA GLN A 45 -8.23 -27.89 -11.32
C GLN A 45 -7.04 -28.48 -12.09
N TYR A 46 -5.88 -27.83 -12.01
CA TYR A 46 -4.64 -28.36 -12.57
C TYR A 46 -4.22 -29.65 -11.84
N ILE A 47 -4.24 -29.65 -10.50
CA ILE A 47 -3.94 -30.85 -9.69
C ILE A 47 -4.87 -32.01 -10.06
N ASP A 48 -6.19 -31.78 -10.06
CA ASP A 48 -7.18 -32.84 -10.37
C ASP A 48 -6.94 -33.46 -11.75
N ALA A 49 -6.54 -32.64 -12.72
CA ALA A 49 -6.28 -33.11 -14.06
C ALA A 49 -4.96 -33.86 -14.19
N GLU A 50 -3.91 -33.41 -13.50
CA GLU A 50 -2.64 -34.14 -13.44
C GLU A 50 -2.78 -35.48 -12.69
N GLU A 51 -3.57 -35.54 -11.61
CA GLU A 51 -3.87 -36.81 -10.93
C GLU A 51 -4.52 -37.80 -11.89
N LYS A 52 -5.52 -37.36 -12.66
CA LYS A 52 -6.18 -38.20 -13.69
C LYS A 52 -5.21 -38.61 -14.80
N ASN A 53 -4.31 -37.73 -15.22
CA ASN A 53 -3.27 -38.05 -16.20
C ASN A 53 -2.35 -39.13 -15.66
N VAL A 54 -1.89 -39.01 -14.41
CA VAL A 54 -1.03 -39.99 -13.73
C VAL A 54 -1.76 -41.33 -13.57
N GLU A 55 -3.04 -41.35 -13.19
CA GLU A 55 -3.84 -42.58 -13.13
C GLU A 55 -3.90 -43.29 -14.50
N THR A 56 -4.11 -42.52 -15.57
CA THR A 56 -4.15 -43.04 -16.93
C THR A 56 -2.78 -43.57 -17.38
N MET A 57 -1.68 -42.88 -17.02
CA MET A 57 -0.33 -43.37 -17.30
C MET A 57 -0.03 -44.67 -16.54
N LYS A 58 -0.47 -44.79 -15.28
CA LYS A 58 -0.35 -46.01 -14.49
C LYS A 58 -1.09 -47.18 -15.13
N SER A 59 -2.30 -46.96 -15.66
CA SER A 59 -3.04 -48.03 -16.35
C SER A 59 -2.34 -48.49 -17.64
N VAL A 60 -1.82 -47.56 -18.44
CA VAL A 60 -1.05 -47.90 -19.65
C VAL A 60 0.22 -48.69 -19.30
N TYR A 61 0.92 -48.31 -18.23
CA TYR A 61 2.09 -49.04 -17.76
C TYR A 61 1.76 -50.47 -17.31
N LEU A 62 0.64 -50.66 -16.59
CA LEU A 62 0.18 -51.99 -16.19
C LEU A 62 -0.17 -52.86 -17.40
N ASP A 63 -0.83 -52.31 -18.42
CA ASP A 63 -1.13 -53.05 -19.66
C ASP A 63 0.16 -53.49 -20.37
N LEU A 64 1.17 -52.60 -20.43
CA LEU A 64 2.49 -52.93 -21.00
C LEU A 64 3.19 -54.04 -20.23
N LEU A 65 3.18 -53.98 -18.89
CA LEU A 65 3.74 -55.03 -18.04
C LEU A 65 3.03 -56.38 -18.26
N LEU A 66 1.71 -56.38 -18.40
CA LEU A 66 0.95 -57.61 -18.66
C LEU A 66 1.19 -58.17 -20.06
N SER A 67 1.47 -57.32 -21.05
CA SER A 67 1.89 -57.75 -22.39
C SER A 67 3.36 -58.16 -22.49
N TYR A 68 4.16 -57.87 -21.46
CA TYR A 68 5.58 -58.19 -21.42
C TYR A 68 5.77 -59.66 -21.02
N SER A 69 6.23 -60.48 -21.96
CA SER A 69 6.74 -61.82 -21.71
C SER A 69 8.26 -61.83 -21.84
N ASP A 70 8.96 -62.46 -20.89
CA ASP A 70 10.42 -62.62 -20.91
C ASP A 70 10.89 -63.18 -22.26
N PRO A 71 11.99 -62.67 -22.83
CA PRO A 71 12.39 -63.06 -24.16
C PRO A 71 12.90 -64.51 -24.18
N VAL A 72 12.35 -65.27 -25.13
CA VAL A 72 13.10 -66.33 -25.83
C VAL A 72 14.28 -65.66 -26.54
N ASP A 73 15.43 -66.36 -26.59
CA ASP A 73 16.74 -65.90 -27.09
C ASP A 73 16.65 -64.86 -28.24
N PRO A 74 17.27 -63.66 -28.11
CA PRO A 74 17.21 -62.60 -29.12
C PRO A 74 17.58 -63.04 -30.55
N GLU A 75 18.46 -64.04 -30.69
CA GLU A 75 18.86 -64.58 -32.00
C GLU A 75 17.74 -65.39 -32.68
N GLU A 76 16.85 -66.01 -31.90
CA GLU A 76 15.74 -66.83 -32.40
C GLU A 76 14.60 -65.97 -32.97
N ILE A 77 14.34 -64.81 -32.38
CA ILE A 77 13.33 -63.83 -32.85
C ILE A 77 13.75 -63.18 -34.17
N ILE A 78 15.05 -62.94 -34.37
CA ILE A 78 15.60 -62.34 -35.59
C ILE A 78 15.54 -63.34 -36.77
N SER A 79 15.54 -64.64 -36.48
CA SER A 79 15.49 -65.72 -37.47
C SER A 79 14.10 -65.92 -38.11
N ASP A 80 13.02 -65.47 -37.46
CA ASP A 80 11.65 -65.47 -38.00
C ASP A 80 11.21 -64.06 -38.44
N PRO A 81 11.12 -63.79 -39.76
CA PRO A 81 10.67 -62.51 -40.29
C PRO A 81 9.29 -62.07 -39.78
N VAL A 82 8.40 -63.02 -39.45
CA VAL A 82 7.06 -62.73 -38.93
C VAL A 82 7.11 -62.30 -37.47
N ALA A 83 7.93 -62.96 -36.65
CA ALA A 83 8.18 -62.56 -35.26
C ALA A 83 8.81 -61.16 -35.20
N ALA A 84 9.82 -60.88 -36.03
CA ALA A 84 10.43 -59.56 -36.15
C ALA A 84 9.43 -58.46 -36.57
N TYR A 85 8.55 -58.74 -37.55
CA TYR A 85 7.48 -57.80 -37.94
C TYR A 85 6.48 -57.55 -36.82
N LYS A 86 6.05 -58.61 -36.10
CA LYS A 86 5.11 -58.49 -34.97
C LYS A 86 5.69 -57.63 -33.85
N LEU A 87 6.95 -57.85 -33.48
CA LEU A 87 7.65 -57.06 -32.47
C LEU A 87 7.76 -55.58 -32.87
N LEU A 88 8.18 -55.30 -34.11
CA LEU A 88 8.25 -53.93 -34.64
C LEU A 88 6.90 -53.22 -34.63
N ARG A 89 5.83 -53.92 -35.02
CA ARG A 89 4.47 -53.39 -35.01
C ARG A 89 3.97 -53.14 -33.59
N GLN A 90 4.25 -54.05 -32.67
CA GLN A 90 3.86 -53.94 -31.26
C GLN A 90 4.55 -52.74 -30.61
N LEU A 91 5.88 -52.66 -30.68
CA LEU A 91 6.66 -51.54 -30.13
C LEU A 91 6.24 -50.18 -30.70
N ARG A 92 5.97 -50.10 -32.02
CA ARG A 92 5.48 -48.86 -32.64
C ARG A 92 4.13 -48.43 -32.05
N ASN A 93 3.19 -49.37 -31.91
CA ASN A 93 1.85 -49.05 -31.42
C ASN A 93 1.86 -48.69 -29.94
N GLU A 94 2.65 -49.41 -29.13
CA GLU A 94 2.88 -49.11 -27.72
C GLU A 94 3.48 -47.72 -27.54
N LEU A 95 4.52 -47.38 -28.32
CA LEU A 95 5.14 -46.05 -28.29
C LEU A 95 4.15 -44.93 -28.64
N ILE A 96 3.33 -45.10 -29.67
CA ILE A 96 2.30 -44.13 -30.04
C ILE A 96 1.28 -43.97 -28.91
N ASN A 97 0.87 -45.07 -28.27
CA ASN A 97 -0.09 -45.04 -27.18
C ASN A 97 0.46 -44.29 -25.96
N ILE A 98 1.72 -44.57 -25.58
CA ILE A 98 2.44 -43.84 -24.52
C ILE A 98 2.48 -42.35 -24.83
N VAL A 99 2.95 -41.96 -26.02
CA VAL A 99 3.05 -40.54 -26.41
C VAL A 99 1.68 -39.85 -26.37
N LYS A 100 0.63 -40.52 -26.84
CA LYS A 100 -0.74 -39.98 -26.83
C LYS A 100 -1.27 -39.70 -25.42
N HIS A 101 -0.88 -40.50 -24.43
CA HIS A 101 -1.30 -40.31 -23.03
C HIS A 101 -0.43 -39.31 -22.26
N ILE A 102 0.79 -39.03 -22.72
CA ILE A 102 1.67 -38.01 -22.14
C ILE A 102 1.34 -36.61 -22.68
N GLN A 103 0.99 -36.49 -23.96
CA GLN A 103 0.79 -35.20 -24.64
C GLN A 103 -0.25 -34.25 -23.97
N PRO A 104 -1.37 -34.72 -23.39
CA PRO A 104 -2.35 -33.86 -22.71
C PRO A 104 -1.79 -33.10 -21.49
N SER A 105 -0.89 -33.72 -20.71
CA SER A 105 -0.26 -33.09 -19.53
C SER A 105 0.54 -31.85 -19.93
N PHE A 106 1.26 -31.91 -21.05
CA PHE A 106 1.98 -30.74 -21.60
C PHE A 106 1.05 -29.59 -22.01
N TYR A 107 -0.10 -29.89 -22.63
CA TYR A 107 -1.05 -28.86 -23.03
C TYR A 107 -1.69 -28.17 -21.82
N GLN A 108 -1.98 -28.95 -20.78
CA GLN A 108 -2.61 -28.45 -19.56
C GLN A 108 -1.64 -27.61 -18.72
N CYS A 109 -0.37 -28.00 -18.68
CA CYS A 109 0.73 -27.20 -18.12
C CYS A 109 0.87 -25.85 -18.84
N ASN A 110 0.90 -25.84 -20.18
CA ASN A 110 1.00 -24.61 -20.96
C ASN A 110 -0.20 -23.68 -20.71
N LYS A 111 -1.42 -24.22 -20.70
CA LYS A 111 -2.63 -23.41 -20.41
C LYS A 111 -2.58 -22.78 -19.02
N TYR A 112 -2.16 -23.54 -18.00
CA TYR A 112 -2.01 -23.03 -16.65
C TYR A 112 -0.92 -21.96 -16.56
N GLN A 113 0.19 -22.14 -17.27
CA GLN A 113 1.26 -21.16 -17.35
C GLN A 113 0.79 -19.87 -18.05
N ASP A 114 0.03 -19.96 -19.14
CA ASP A 114 -0.56 -18.80 -19.82
C ASP A 114 -1.52 -18.03 -18.88
N GLU A 115 -2.32 -18.75 -18.08
CA GLU A 115 -3.19 -18.13 -17.07
C GLU A 115 -2.39 -17.41 -15.96
N LEU A 116 -1.29 -18.00 -15.50
CA LEU A 116 -0.39 -17.39 -14.53
C LEU A 116 0.35 -16.16 -15.07
N GLU A 117 0.74 -16.17 -16.33
CA GLU A 117 1.41 -15.03 -16.99
C GLU A 117 0.48 -13.81 -17.13
N LEU A 118 -0.83 -14.04 -17.23
CA LEU A 118 -1.85 -12.98 -17.28
C LEU A 118 -2.26 -12.45 -15.90
N LEU A 119 -1.94 -13.17 -14.83
CA LEU A 119 -2.24 -12.76 -13.46
C LEU A 119 -1.26 -11.67 -13.01
N GLU A 120 -1.72 -10.43 -13.03
CA GLU A 120 -0.99 -9.34 -12.36
C GLU A 120 -0.94 -9.59 -10.85
N ILE A 121 0.25 -9.99 -10.37
CA ILE A 121 0.56 -10.23 -8.96
C ILE A 121 1.49 -9.14 -8.41
N PRO A 122 1.44 -8.87 -7.09
CA PRO A 122 2.36 -7.95 -6.43
C PRO A 122 3.82 -8.31 -6.66
N GLN A 123 4.65 -7.29 -6.84
CA GLN A 123 6.10 -7.42 -7.00
C GLN A 123 6.83 -7.17 -5.68
N LEU A 124 8.14 -7.42 -5.61
CA LEU A 124 8.93 -7.18 -4.39
C LEU A 124 8.82 -5.72 -3.90
N LYS A 125 8.82 -4.76 -4.83
CA LYS A 125 8.59 -3.33 -4.53
C LYS A 125 7.27 -3.04 -3.81
N ASP A 126 6.24 -3.86 -4.04
CA ASP A 126 4.93 -3.70 -3.38
C ASP A 126 5.01 -4.20 -1.94
N LEU A 127 5.80 -5.25 -1.68
CA LEU A 127 6.09 -5.73 -0.34
C LEU A 127 6.92 -4.71 0.44
N ASP A 128 7.95 -4.13 -0.19
CA ASP A 128 8.76 -3.06 0.40
C ASP A 128 7.88 -1.85 0.75
N GLY A 129 7.06 -1.40 -0.20
CA GLY A 129 6.13 -0.28 0.02
C GLY A 129 5.11 -0.54 1.13
N ALA A 130 4.62 -1.77 1.25
CA ALA A 130 3.75 -2.18 2.35
C ALA A 130 4.48 -2.16 3.70
N ALA A 131 5.72 -2.67 3.75
CA ALA A 131 6.57 -2.64 4.94
C ALA A 131 6.88 -1.19 5.38
N SER A 132 7.26 -0.30 4.45
CA SER A 132 7.40 1.14 4.70
C SER A 132 6.11 1.75 5.27
N GLY A 133 4.95 1.30 4.78
CA GLY A 133 3.63 1.66 5.31
C GLY A 133 3.46 1.27 6.79
N LEU A 134 3.86 0.06 7.19
CA LEU A 134 3.82 -0.39 8.59
C LEU A 134 4.75 0.43 9.48
N ILE A 135 5.98 0.68 9.02
CA ILE A 135 6.97 1.48 9.75
C ILE A 135 6.45 2.91 9.97
N ARG A 136 5.84 3.50 8.94
CA ARG A 136 5.21 4.83 9.05
C ARG A 136 4.10 4.87 10.10
N LEU A 137 3.31 3.80 10.23
CA LEU A 137 2.30 3.70 11.29
C LEU A 137 2.95 3.66 12.67
N GLN A 138 4.06 2.95 12.84
CA GLN A 138 4.83 2.96 14.09
C GLN A 138 5.32 4.37 14.43
N GLU A 139 5.90 5.08 13.47
CA GLU A 139 6.45 6.42 13.66
C GLU A 139 5.39 7.43 14.11
N ILE A 140 4.25 7.44 13.41
CA ILE A 140 3.20 8.43 13.65
C ILE A 140 2.38 8.11 14.89
N TYR A 141 2.01 6.85 15.11
CA TYR A 141 1.13 6.43 16.20
C TYR A 141 1.86 5.88 17.43
N LYS A 142 3.21 5.85 17.41
CA LYS A 142 4.06 5.31 18.48
C LYS A 142 3.70 3.86 18.82
N LEU A 143 3.51 3.05 17.79
CA LEU A 143 3.11 1.65 17.92
C LEU A 143 4.35 0.74 17.92
N TYR A 144 4.32 -0.30 18.74
CA TYR A 144 5.28 -1.40 18.67
C TYR A 144 4.75 -2.48 17.70
N PRO A 145 5.61 -3.39 17.19
CA PRO A 145 5.20 -4.46 16.29
C PRO A 145 3.94 -5.20 16.78
N LYS A 146 3.90 -5.58 18.06
CA LYS A 146 2.76 -6.26 18.70
C LYS A 146 1.44 -5.48 18.66
N ASP A 147 1.48 -4.14 18.64
CA ASP A 147 0.27 -3.31 18.66
C ASP A 147 -0.37 -3.20 17.27
N ILE A 148 0.46 -3.35 16.22
CA ILE A 148 0.02 -3.40 14.83
C ILE A 148 -0.65 -4.74 14.51
N MET A 149 -0.09 -5.83 15.04
CA MET A 149 -0.48 -7.22 14.70
C MET A 149 -1.61 -7.77 15.59
N LYS A 150 -2.78 -7.13 15.58
CA LYS A 150 -3.91 -7.52 16.45
C LYS A 150 -4.50 -8.90 16.15
N GLU A 151 -4.71 -9.24 14.88
CA GLU A 151 -5.44 -10.46 14.48
C GLU A 151 -4.57 -11.44 13.67
N MET A 152 -3.53 -10.94 13.00
CA MET A 152 -2.59 -11.74 12.22
C MET A 152 -1.17 -11.41 12.66
N LEU A 153 -0.49 -12.44 13.15
CA LEU A 153 0.91 -12.38 13.55
C LEU A 153 1.79 -12.64 12.33
N LEU A 154 2.81 -11.82 12.13
CA LEU A 154 3.87 -12.11 11.17
C LEU A 154 4.75 -13.26 11.68
N SER A 155 5.21 -14.08 10.75
CA SER A 155 6.29 -15.06 10.94
C SER A 155 7.64 -14.35 11.18
N ALA A 156 8.66 -15.12 11.58
CA ALA A 156 10.00 -14.58 11.77
C ALA A 156 10.55 -13.95 10.48
N ASP A 157 10.40 -14.63 9.34
CA ASP A 157 10.93 -14.18 8.05
C ASP A 157 10.19 -12.92 7.53
N GLU A 158 8.88 -12.84 7.70
CA GLU A 158 8.09 -11.65 7.34
C GLU A 158 8.46 -10.45 8.22
N ALA A 159 8.63 -10.66 9.53
CA ALA A 159 9.07 -9.59 10.43
C ALA A 159 10.52 -9.16 10.16
N TYR A 160 11.39 -10.10 9.78
CA TYR A 160 12.75 -9.82 9.37
C TYR A 160 12.79 -8.90 8.14
N HIS A 161 11.96 -9.18 7.13
CA HIS A 161 11.81 -8.33 5.96
C HIS A 161 11.41 -6.90 6.32
N VAL A 162 10.42 -6.71 7.19
CA VAL A 162 10.03 -5.36 7.64
C VAL A 162 11.19 -4.67 8.37
N GLY A 163 11.98 -5.43 9.14
CA GLY A 163 13.20 -4.95 9.77
C GLY A 163 14.26 -4.48 8.77
N LEU A 164 14.47 -5.22 7.68
CA LEU A 164 15.41 -4.84 6.60
C LEU A 164 14.99 -3.54 5.93
N VAL A 165 13.71 -3.41 5.55
CA VAL A 165 13.19 -2.17 4.95
C VAL A 165 13.36 -0.99 5.90
N ALA A 166 13.11 -1.17 7.20
CA ALA A 166 13.33 -0.12 8.19
C ALA A 166 14.82 0.24 8.34
N TYR A 167 15.71 -0.75 8.23
CA TYR A 167 17.15 -0.55 8.31
C TYR A 167 17.67 0.24 7.10
N ASP A 168 17.20 -0.10 5.89
CA ASP A 168 17.55 0.57 4.64
C ASP A 168 16.99 2.01 4.57
N GLU A 169 15.91 2.30 5.29
CA GLU A 169 15.37 3.66 5.48
C GLU A 169 16.07 4.46 6.61
N ASP A 170 17.18 3.96 7.17
CA ASP A 170 17.91 4.54 8.32
C ASP A 170 17.06 4.65 9.61
N LYS A 171 15.96 3.91 9.72
CA LYS A 171 15.05 3.90 10.87
C LYS A 171 15.46 2.85 11.89
N PHE A 172 16.70 2.93 12.37
CA PHE A 172 17.35 1.90 13.17
C PHE A 172 16.59 1.48 14.44
N GLN A 173 15.90 2.40 15.12
CA GLN A 173 15.09 2.03 16.31
C GLN A 173 13.90 1.13 15.92
N HIS A 174 13.25 1.40 14.80
CA HIS A 174 12.14 0.58 14.30
C HIS A 174 12.66 -0.75 13.74
N ALA A 175 13.77 -0.72 12.99
CA ALA A 175 14.44 -1.91 12.50
C ALA A 175 14.78 -2.87 13.65
N PHE A 176 15.36 -2.34 14.73
CA PHE A 176 15.65 -3.11 15.94
C PHE A 176 14.41 -3.77 16.54
N LEU A 177 13.28 -3.06 16.64
CA LEU A 177 12.04 -3.63 17.17
C LEU A 177 11.51 -4.78 16.30
N TRP A 178 11.62 -4.67 14.97
CA TRP A 178 11.21 -5.73 14.04
C TRP A 178 12.15 -6.93 14.05
N PHE A 179 13.47 -6.72 14.07
CA PHE A 179 14.44 -7.81 14.23
C PHE A 179 14.28 -8.51 15.57
N TRP A 180 13.98 -7.78 16.64
CA TRP A 180 13.77 -8.38 17.95
C TRP A 180 12.47 -9.19 17.98
N TYR A 181 11.40 -8.68 17.36
CA TYR A 181 10.16 -9.43 17.17
C TYR A 181 10.35 -10.69 16.33
N SER A 182 11.18 -10.62 15.28
CA SER A 182 11.56 -11.77 14.45
C SER A 182 12.33 -12.83 15.26
N LEU A 183 13.30 -12.39 16.08
CA LEU A 183 14.11 -13.26 16.93
C LEU A 183 13.26 -14.07 17.93
N ASP A 184 12.26 -13.43 18.55
CA ASP A 184 11.31 -14.07 19.48
C ASP A 184 10.45 -15.18 18.82
N ARG A 185 10.41 -15.21 17.48
CA ARG A 185 9.54 -16.09 16.68
C ARG A 185 10.29 -17.06 15.78
N LEU A 186 11.61 -17.16 15.93
CA LEU A 186 12.38 -18.13 15.15
C LEU A 186 11.87 -19.55 15.38
N THR A 187 11.75 -20.28 14.28
CA THR A 187 11.40 -21.71 14.27
C THR A 187 12.42 -22.48 13.44
N GLU A 188 12.41 -23.81 13.55
CA GLU A 188 13.27 -24.69 12.74
C GLU A 188 13.01 -24.56 11.23
N TYR A 189 11.84 -24.04 10.84
CA TYR A 189 11.45 -23.83 9.44
C TYR A 189 11.75 -22.42 8.93
N SER A 190 12.27 -21.53 9.78
CA SER A 190 12.59 -20.16 9.40
C SER A 190 13.79 -20.13 8.47
N THR A 191 13.73 -19.28 7.44
CA THR A 191 14.87 -19.09 6.52
C THR A 191 15.96 -18.22 7.13
N THR A 192 15.56 -17.27 7.98
CA THR A 192 16.44 -16.35 8.69
C THR A 192 17.10 -17.05 9.88
N THR A 193 18.39 -16.86 10.06
CA THR A 193 19.15 -17.46 11.16
C THR A 193 19.24 -16.56 12.40
N GLU A 194 19.41 -17.18 13.57
CA GLU A 194 19.68 -16.44 14.83
C GLU A 194 20.93 -15.56 14.72
N LYS A 195 21.98 -16.07 14.05
CA LYS A 195 23.23 -15.32 13.82
C LYS A 195 22.99 -14.03 13.03
N GLU A 196 22.23 -14.10 11.94
CA GLU A 196 21.91 -12.93 11.10
C GLU A 196 21.12 -11.88 11.89
N LEU A 197 20.08 -12.29 12.62
CA LEU A 197 19.27 -11.37 13.42
C LEU A 197 20.08 -10.68 14.50
N LEU A 198 20.97 -11.40 15.18
CA LEU A 198 21.84 -10.82 16.19
C LEU A 198 22.77 -9.75 15.60
N LEU A 199 23.34 -9.97 14.41
CA LEU A 199 24.17 -8.97 13.72
C LEU A 199 23.38 -7.68 13.44
N TYR A 200 22.17 -7.81 12.90
CA TYR A 200 21.31 -6.64 12.64
C TYR A 200 20.83 -5.95 13.92
N LEU A 201 20.55 -6.69 14.98
CA LEU A 201 20.20 -6.13 16.30
C LEU A 201 21.36 -5.33 16.90
N ILE A 202 22.58 -5.85 16.83
CA ILE A 202 23.80 -5.16 17.30
C ILE A 202 24.01 -3.90 16.49
N SER A 203 23.96 -3.99 15.15
CA SER A 203 24.15 -2.85 14.26
C SER A 203 23.12 -1.76 14.52
N SER A 204 21.83 -2.13 14.51
CA SER A 204 20.73 -1.19 14.76
C SER A 204 20.89 -0.50 16.13
N ALA A 205 21.17 -1.27 17.19
CA ALA A 205 21.39 -0.75 18.53
C ALA A 205 22.56 0.23 18.61
N TYR A 206 23.64 -0.04 17.88
CA TYR A 206 24.76 0.87 17.77
C TYR A 206 24.35 2.19 17.08
N HIS A 207 23.62 2.10 15.96
CA HIS A 207 23.23 3.27 15.17
C HIS A 207 22.26 4.22 15.89
N PHE A 208 21.27 3.71 16.65
CA PHE A 208 20.41 4.59 17.47
C PHE A 208 21.04 4.95 18.84
N GLY A 209 22.30 4.55 19.09
CA GLY A 209 23.11 5.03 20.21
C GLY A 209 23.00 4.22 21.51
N SER A 210 22.36 3.05 21.50
CA SER A 210 22.27 2.18 22.67
C SER A 210 23.39 1.15 22.73
N LEU A 211 24.56 1.61 23.16
CA LEU A 211 25.73 0.75 23.37
C LEU A 211 25.48 -0.42 24.33
N PRO A 212 24.76 -0.26 25.46
CA PRO A 212 24.53 -1.39 26.38
C PRO A 212 23.71 -2.52 25.74
N VAL A 213 22.75 -2.18 24.87
CA VAL A 213 21.97 -3.17 24.11
C VAL A 213 22.81 -3.83 23.04
N ALA A 214 23.62 -3.06 22.31
CA ALA A 214 24.56 -3.62 21.33
C ALA A 214 25.55 -4.60 21.99
N ILE A 215 26.09 -4.25 23.16
CA ILE A 215 26.98 -5.11 23.96
C ILE A 215 26.25 -6.39 24.41
N TYR A 216 24.98 -6.28 24.83
CA TYR A 216 24.18 -7.43 25.25
C TYR A 216 24.03 -8.45 24.12
N PHE A 217 23.58 -8.03 22.93
CA PHE A 217 23.41 -8.94 21.79
C PHE A 217 24.74 -9.43 21.23
N ASN A 218 25.81 -8.62 21.28
CA ASN A 218 27.13 -9.07 20.87
C ASN A 218 27.66 -10.19 21.80
N LYS A 219 27.41 -10.12 23.11
CA LYS A 219 27.70 -11.24 24.02
C LYS A 219 26.89 -12.50 23.69
N GLN A 220 25.61 -12.36 23.31
CA GLN A 220 24.81 -13.50 22.87
C GLN A 220 25.38 -14.11 21.59
N LEU A 221 25.79 -13.29 20.62
CA LEU A 221 26.43 -13.74 19.40
C LEU A 221 27.74 -14.50 19.67
N LEU A 222 28.56 -14.02 20.61
CA LEU A 222 29.78 -14.70 21.03
C LEU A 222 29.51 -16.01 21.80
N ASN A 223 28.36 -16.15 22.46
CA ASN A 223 27.97 -17.43 23.07
C ASN A 223 27.63 -18.49 22.02
N LEU A 224 27.11 -18.08 20.85
CA LEU A 224 26.83 -18.99 19.73
C LEU A 224 28.12 -19.48 19.05
N ASP A 225 29.07 -18.58 18.84
CA ASP A 225 30.40 -18.92 18.32
C ASP A 225 31.51 -18.23 19.14
N PRO A 226 32.03 -18.91 20.18
CA PRO A 226 33.08 -18.36 21.02
C PRO A 226 34.40 -18.14 20.30
N THR A 227 34.59 -18.71 19.11
CA THR A 227 35.84 -18.66 18.35
C THR A 227 35.92 -17.48 17.40
N ASP A 228 34.80 -16.82 17.11
CA ASP A 228 34.70 -15.68 16.20
C ASP A 228 35.52 -14.47 16.71
N GLU A 229 36.70 -14.26 16.11
CA GLU A 229 37.61 -13.19 16.49
C GLU A 229 37.07 -11.80 16.12
N GLU A 230 36.27 -11.70 15.05
CA GLU A 230 35.70 -10.45 14.56
C GLU A 230 34.65 -9.93 15.54
N VAL A 231 33.75 -10.80 16.00
CA VAL A 231 32.74 -10.47 17.02
C VAL A 231 33.42 -10.04 18.32
N ARG A 232 34.53 -10.70 18.70
CA ARG A 232 35.30 -10.35 19.90
C ARG A 232 35.97 -8.97 19.79
N ASP A 233 36.54 -8.62 18.63
CA ASP A 233 37.09 -7.28 18.40
C ASP A 233 35.99 -6.22 18.43
N GLN A 234 34.84 -6.50 17.82
CA GLN A 234 33.67 -5.62 17.87
C GLN A 234 33.22 -5.35 19.31
N LEU A 235 33.15 -6.39 20.16
CA LEU A 235 32.83 -6.26 21.59
C LEU A 235 33.82 -5.32 22.30
N ASN A 236 35.11 -5.53 22.07
CA ASN A 236 36.17 -4.72 22.67
C ASN A 236 36.05 -3.24 22.26
N ARG A 237 35.68 -2.97 21.00
CA ARG A 237 35.40 -1.60 20.53
C ARG A 237 34.18 -1.01 21.27
N LEU A 238 33.06 -1.73 21.33
CA LEU A 238 31.84 -1.26 22.00
C LEU A 238 32.07 -0.94 23.49
N LEU A 239 32.82 -1.80 24.19
CA LEU A 239 33.18 -1.61 25.61
C LEU A 239 34.04 -0.35 25.84
N ARG A 240 34.93 0.01 24.91
CA ARG A 240 35.73 1.24 25.01
C ARG A 240 34.89 2.51 24.92
N PHE A 241 33.79 2.47 24.17
CA PHE A 241 32.92 3.63 23.96
C PHE A 241 31.75 3.72 24.97
N GLN A 242 31.61 2.76 25.88
CA GLN A 242 30.51 2.71 26.85
C GLN A 242 30.54 3.94 27.77
N ARG A 243 29.74 4.97 27.45
CA ARG A 243 29.45 6.12 28.32
C ARG A 243 28.36 5.74 29.34
N LYS A 244 28.30 6.45 30.49
CA LYS A 244 27.32 6.23 31.57
C LYS A 244 25.85 6.51 31.21
N SER A 245 25.57 7.09 30.04
CA SER A 245 24.19 7.40 29.64
C SER A 245 23.52 6.17 29.03
N ASN A 246 22.41 5.74 29.65
CA ASN A 246 21.49 4.74 29.11
C ASN A 246 20.38 5.52 28.37
N PRO A 247 20.45 5.70 27.04
CA PRO A 247 19.31 6.23 26.31
C PRO A 247 18.13 5.27 26.46
N ASP A 248 16.94 5.81 26.71
CA ASP A 248 15.71 5.02 26.78
C ASP A 248 15.41 4.45 25.39
N ILE A 249 15.63 3.14 25.25
CA ILE A 249 15.47 2.40 23.99
C ILE A 249 14.01 2.11 23.65
N PHE A 250 13.14 2.08 24.65
CA PHE A 250 11.75 1.69 24.48
C PHE A 250 10.90 2.91 24.16
N THR A 251 11.19 4.07 24.72
CA THR A 251 10.46 5.27 24.32
C THR A 251 10.75 5.62 22.87
N LEU A 252 9.77 5.40 21.99
CA LEU A 252 9.75 5.88 20.61
C LEU A 252 9.71 7.43 20.64
N ASN A 253 10.90 8.01 20.72
CA ASN A 253 11.11 9.43 20.87
C ASN A 253 11.29 10.08 19.50
N THR A 254 10.28 9.94 18.64
CA THR A 254 10.22 10.74 17.42
C THR A 254 10.01 12.19 17.83
N GLU A 255 10.84 13.11 17.33
CA GLU A 255 10.61 14.56 17.45
C GLU A 255 9.19 14.83 16.96
N SER A 256 8.25 14.92 17.91
CA SER A 256 6.85 14.85 17.53
C SER A 256 6.41 16.23 17.09
N ARG A 257 6.66 16.52 15.81
CA ARG A 257 6.02 17.61 15.06
C ARG A 257 4.52 17.61 15.39
N ASN A 258 3.90 18.79 15.43
CA ASN A 258 2.48 18.94 15.74
C ASN A 258 1.60 18.00 14.89
N TYR A 259 2.01 17.75 13.64
CA TYR A 259 1.41 16.75 12.75
C TYR A 259 1.18 15.38 13.43
N ALA A 260 2.22 14.76 13.98
CA ALA A 260 2.09 13.43 14.58
C ALA A 260 1.25 13.47 15.88
N LYS A 261 1.36 14.54 16.69
CA LYS A 261 0.51 14.72 17.88
C LYS A 261 -0.98 14.84 17.52
N LEU A 262 -1.30 15.56 16.45
CA LEU A 262 -2.66 15.70 15.94
C LEU A 262 -3.21 14.36 15.44
N CYS A 263 -2.40 13.60 14.68
CA CYS A 263 -2.81 12.27 14.23
C CYS A 263 -3.12 11.33 15.40
N ARG A 264 -2.37 11.43 16.51
CA ARG A 264 -2.62 10.67 17.74
C ARG A 264 -3.75 11.22 18.62
N GLY A 265 -4.25 12.43 18.34
CA GLY A 265 -5.23 13.11 19.17
C GLY A 265 -4.65 13.66 20.49
N GLU A 266 -3.33 13.80 20.60
CA GLU A 266 -2.64 14.37 21.76
C GLU A 266 -2.64 15.91 21.76
N LEU A 267 -2.93 16.51 20.61
CA LEU A 267 -3.01 17.96 20.43
C LEU A 267 -4.40 18.31 19.89
N ASP A 268 -5.09 19.22 20.57
CA ASP A 268 -6.28 19.90 20.05
C ASP A 268 -6.33 21.31 20.63
N LYS A 269 -6.14 22.33 19.79
CA LYS A 269 -6.20 23.74 20.22
C LYS A 269 -7.63 24.27 20.31
N ARG A 270 -8.66 23.46 20.03
CA ARG A 270 -10.07 23.80 20.30
C ARG A 270 -10.35 23.74 21.80
N THR A 271 -9.92 24.77 22.53
CA THR A 271 -10.25 24.92 23.96
C THR A 271 -11.76 24.94 24.17
N SER A 272 -12.24 24.57 25.36
CA SER A 272 -13.68 24.61 25.68
C SER A 272 -14.29 26.00 25.49
N LYS A 273 -13.51 27.07 25.66
CA LYS A 273 -13.95 28.45 25.36
C LYS A 273 -14.20 28.65 23.87
N ARG A 274 -13.26 28.18 23.02
CA ARG A 274 -13.37 28.30 21.56
C ARG A 274 -14.47 27.39 21.01
N GLN A 275 -14.58 26.15 21.50
CA GLN A 275 -15.65 25.22 21.11
C GLN A 275 -17.06 25.79 21.36
N ARG A 276 -17.26 26.57 22.43
CA ARG A 276 -18.54 27.25 22.70
C ARG A 276 -18.86 28.37 21.70
N ALA A 277 -17.86 28.92 21.03
CA ALA A 277 -18.04 29.91 19.97
C ALA A 277 -18.23 29.27 18.58
N LEU A 278 -17.83 28.01 18.42
CA LEU A 278 -18.12 27.22 17.22
C LEU A 278 -19.62 26.89 17.18
N SER A 279 -20.19 26.83 15.97
CA SER A 279 -21.62 26.66 15.79
C SER A 279 -21.94 25.65 14.69
N CYS A 280 -23.05 24.94 14.87
CA CYS A 280 -23.71 24.15 13.84
C CYS A 280 -24.97 24.89 13.40
N ARG A 281 -25.24 24.93 12.09
CA ARG A 281 -26.40 25.62 11.54
C ARG A 281 -26.90 24.99 10.24
N TYR A 282 -28.17 25.23 9.95
CA TYR A 282 -28.72 25.04 8.62
C TYR A 282 -28.43 26.29 7.79
N SER A 283 -27.63 26.14 6.74
CA SER A 283 -27.11 27.23 5.90
C SER A 283 -27.78 27.21 4.53
N THR A 284 -28.29 28.34 4.08
CA THR A 284 -28.86 28.49 2.73
C THR A 284 -27.79 28.89 1.70
N GLY A 285 -26.49 28.78 2.02
CA GLY A 285 -25.39 29.14 1.12
C GLY A 285 -25.42 30.62 0.70
N GLY A 286 -25.71 31.52 1.65
CA GLY A 286 -25.82 32.95 1.37
C GLY A 286 -27.13 33.36 0.66
N GLY A 287 -28.21 32.60 0.84
CA GLY A 287 -29.50 32.86 0.19
C GLY A 287 -29.64 32.21 -1.19
N ASN A 288 -28.88 31.14 -1.46
CA ASN A 288 -29.00 30.37 -2.69
C ASN A 288 -30.40 29.74 -2.81
N PRO A 289 -31.17 30.02 -3.88
CA PRO A 289 -32.51 29.47 -4.07
C PRO A 289 -32.58 27.94 -4.02
N ARG A 290 -31.51 27.23 -4.41
CA ARG A 290 -31.46 25.75 -4.39
C ARG A 290 -31.36 25.16 -2.99
N LEU A 291 -30.97 25.96 -2.00
CA LEU A 291 -30.76 25.54 -0.61
C LEU A 291 -31.83 26.06 0.35
N MET A 292 -32.92 26.66 -0.16
CA MET A 292 -34.00 27.19 0.67
C MET A 292 -34.82 26.09 1.36
N TYR A 293 -35.08 24.98 0.66
CA TYR A 293 -35.84 23.85 1.19
C TYR A 293 -34.96 22.71 1.73
N PRO A 294 -33.82 22.39 1.08
CA PRO A 294 -32.81 21.50 1.67
C PRO A 294 -31.58 22.32 2.09
N PRO A 295 -31.61 23.03 3.24
CA PRO A 295 -30.44 23.77 3.70
C PRO A 295 -29.29 22.84 4.06
N LEU A 296 -28.07 23.33 3.89
CA LEU A 296 -26.85 22.59 4.20
C LEU A 296 -26.64 22.49 5.70
N LYS A 297 -26.19 21.33 6.16
CA LYS A 297 -25.76 21.12 7.54
C LYS A 297 -24.31 21.59 7.68
N GLU A 298 -24.13 22.82 8.14
CA GLU A 298 -22.83 23.47 8.27
C GLU A 298 -22.36 23.45 9.73
N GLU A 299 -21.11 23.06 9.96
CA GLU A 299 -20.44 23.08 11.26
C GLU A 299 -19.12 23.84 11.12
N VAL A 300 -18.87 24.82 11.99
CA VAL A 300 -17.59 25.53 12.03
C VAL A 300 -16.62 24.73 12.91
N GLU A 301 -15.60 24.13 12.29
CA GLU A 301 -14.56 23.34 12.98
C GLU A 301 -13.44 24.24 13.54
N TRP A 302 -13.21 25.38 12.88
CA TRP A 302 -12.26 26.42 13.28
C TRP A 302 -12.72 27.77 12.73
N ASP A 303 -12.55 28.83 13.51
CA ASP A 303 -13.01 30.19 13.20
C ASP A 303 -12.01 31.02 12.40
N ASP A 304 -10.69 30.83 12.61
CA ASP A 304 -9.65 31.61 11.91
C ASP A 304 -8.32 30.83 11.75
N PRO A 305 -7.96 30.37 10.53
CA PRO A 305 -8.73 30.47 9.30
C PRO A 305 -10.03 29.68 9.37
N ARG A 306 -11.05 30.12 8.64
CA ARG A 306 -12.35 29.48 8.75
C ARG A 306 -12.34 28.08 8.12
N ILE A 307 -12.45 27.04 8.96
CA ILE A 307 -12.59 25.64 8.54
C ILE A 307 -14.04 25.22 8.78
N ILE A 308 -14.71 24.83 7.70
CA ILE A 308 -16.12 24.48 7.71
C ILE A 308 -16.28 23.01 7.35
N ARG A 309 -17.08 22.28 8.13
CA ARG A 309 -17.56 20.96 7.76
C ARG A 309 -18.99 21.06 7.23
N TYR A 310 -19.21 20.47 6.07
CA TYR A 310 -20.55 20.22 5.53
C TYR A 310 -20.91 18.75 5.76
N HIS A 311 -22.00 18.49 6.47
CA HIS A 311 -22.51 17.12 6.68
C HIS A 311 -23.46 16.72 5.56
N ASP A 312 -23.46 15.44 5.21
CA ASP A 312 -24.37 14.82 4.24
C ASP A 312 -24.41 15.56 2.89
N ILE A 313 -23.26 16.08 2.44
CA ILE A 313 -23.13 16.85 1.20
C ILE A 313 -23.17 15.95 -0.04
N ILE A 314 -22.89 14.66 0.11
CA ILE A 314 -22.94 13.68 -0.99
C ILE A 314 -23.61 12.40 -0.51
N SER A 315 -24.45 11.82 -1.37
CA SER A 315 -25.17 10.59 -1.04
C SER A 315 -24.31 9.33 -1.23
N ASP A 316 -24.66 8.25 -0.53
CA ASP A 316 -24.01 6.95 -0.70
C ASP A 316 -24.03 6.45 -2.15
N ARG A 317 -25.14 6.69 -2.87
CA ARG A 317 -25.27 6.30 -4.27
C ARG A 317 -24.28 7.05 -5.16
N GLU A 318 -24.12 8.36 -4.95
CA GLU A 318 -23.15 9.16 -5.70
C GLU A 318 -21.71 8.72 -5.37
N ILE A 319 -21.41 8.48 -4.08
CA ILE A 319 -20.11 7.96 -3.64
C ILE A 319 -19.75 6.67 -4.37
N GLU A 320 -20.65 5.69 -4.41
CA GLU A 320 -20.34 4.39 -5.02
C GLU A 320 -20.19 4.49 -6.54
N ILE A 321 -20.95 5.36 -7.21
CA ILE A 321 -20.74 5.62 -8.64
C ILE A 321 -19.35 6.22 -8.87
N LEU A 322 -18.97 7.25 -8.10
CA LEU A 322 -17.66 7.88 -8.22
C LEU A 322 -16.52 6.89 -7.97
N LYS A 323 -16.62 6.03 -6.94
CA LYS A 323 -15.62 4.96 -6.72
C LYS A 323 -15.54 3.99 -7.89
N ASN A 324 -16.68 3.51 -8.39
CA ASN A 324 -16.72 2.53 -9.48
C ASN A 324 -16.04 3.04 -10.75
N ILE A 325 -16.32 4.28 -11.16
CA ILE A 325 -15.70 4.88 -12.35
C ILE A 325 -14.21 5.20 -12.11
N SER A 326 -13.81 5.50 -10.87
CA SER A 326 -12.43 5.79 -10.53
C SER A 326 -11.52 4.57 -10.47
N ARG A 327 -12.00 3.42 -9.98
CA ARG A 327 -11.19 2.19 -9.79
C ARG A 327 -10.28 1.81 -10.96
N PRO A 328 -10.77 1.69 -12.21
CA PRO A 328 -9.91 1.29 -13.33
C PRO A 328 -8.93 2.37 -13.78
N LEU A 329 -9.10 3.61 -13.33
CA LEU A 329 -8.30 4.77 -13.72
C LEU A 329 -7.33 5.23 -12.61
N LEU A 330 -7.40 4.62 -11.43
CA LEU A 330 -6.51 4.95 -10.31
C LEU A 330 -5.06 4.65 -10.69
N SER A 331 -4.22 5.66 -10.51
CA SER A 331 -2.77 5.54 -10.68
C SER A 331 -2.06 6.23 -9.53
N ARG A 332 -0.78 5.89 -9.32
CA ARG A 332 0.01 6.46 -8.22
C ARG A 332 -0.03 8.00 -8.27
N SER A 333 -0.48 8.60 -7.16
CA SER A 333 -0.55 10.05 -7.04
C SER A 333 0.84 10.69 -7.15
N LYS A 334 0.87 11.84 -7.83
CA LYS A 334 2.05 12.69 -7.97
C LYS A 334 1.92 13.95 -7.12
N VAL A 335 3.07 14.56 -6.81
CA VAL A 335 3.19 15.86 -6.15
C VAL A 335 3.91 16.79 -7.12
N TYR A 336 3.48 18.06 -7.18
CA TYR A 336 4.17 19.07 -7.99
C TYR A 336 5.40 19.55 -7.21
N GLN A 337 6.59 19.28 -7.73
CA GLN A 337 7.86 19.66 -7.12
C GLN A 337 8.82 20.15 -8.20
N ASP A 338 9.44 21.31 -7.98
CA ASP A 338 10.43 21.92 -8.89
C ASP A 338 9.95 22.09 -10.35
N GLY A 339 8.66 22.31 -10.55
CA GLY A 339 8.05 22.49 -11.86
C GLY A 339 7.54 21.21 -12.53
N TRP A 340 7.69 20.05 -11.89
CA TRP A 340 7.36 18.74 -12.47
C TRP A 340 6.50 17.87 -11.54
N ASP A 341 5.63 17.04 -12.11
CA ASP A 341 4.86 16.04 -11.37
C ASP A 341 5.73 14.82 -11.04
N THR A 342 6.05 14.65 -9.75
CA THR A 342 6.93 13.57 -9.27
C THR A 342 6.19 12.61 -8.34
N VAL A 343 6.45 11.30 -8.47
CA VAL A 343 5.99 10.30 -7.50
C VAL A 343 6.86 10.44 -6.25
N SER A 344 6.24 10.77 -5.11
CA SER A 344 6.94 10.97 -3.83
C SER A 344 6.45 9.99 -2.76
N GLN A 345 7.31 9.73 -1.77
CA GLN A 345 6.95 9.06 -0.51
C GLN A 345 6.15 9.97 0.45
N ASP A 346 6.10 11.27 0.18
CA ASP A 346 5.35 12.26 0.94
C ASP A 346 3.84 12.13 0.72
N ARG A 347 3.44 11.61 -0.45
CA ARG A 347 2.05 11.31 -0.80
C ARG A 347 1.93 9.86 -1.25
N VAL A 348 1.34 9.05 -0.38
CA VAL A 348 1.11 7.63 -0.62
C VAL A 348 -0.39 7.39 -0.77
N SER A 349 -0.84 7.59 -2.01
CA SER A 349 -2.21 7.39 -2.45
C SER A 349 -2.23 7.09 -3.95
N GLN A 350 -3.33 6.56 -4.44
CA GLN A 350 -3.67 6.58 -5.86
C GLN A 350 -4.76 7.61 -6.12
N SER A 351 -4.77 8.20 -7.32
CA SER A 351 -5.76 9.21 -7.66
C SER A 351 -6.07 9.29 -9.15
N VAL A 352 -7.24 9.85 -9.45
CA VAL A 352 -7.69 10.15 -10.82
C VAL A 352 -8.52 11.44 -10.83
N PHE A 353 -8.30 12.27 -11.84
CA PHE A 353 -9.20 13.38 -12.15
C PHE A 353 -10.38 12.88 -12.98
N LEU A 354 -11.59 13.11 -12.50
CA LEU A 354 -12.80 12.76 -13.23
C LEU A 354 -13.22 13.91 -14.15
N GLN A 355 -13.03 13.72 -15.45
CA GLN A 355 -13.47 14.64 -16.50
C GLN A 355 -14.84 14.18 -17.04
N ASP A 356 -15.71 15.14 -17.35
CA ASP A 356 -16.98 14.93 -18.08
C ASP A 356 -17.96 13.88 -17.51
N ASP A 357 -17.91 13.60 -16.20
CA ASP A 357 -18.88 12.71 -15.54
C ASP A 357 -20.12 13.48 -15.03
N PRO A 358 -21.35 12.99 -15.30
CA PRO A 358 -22.58 13.64 -14.85
C PRO A 358 -22.74 13.71 -13.33
N VAL A 359 -22.23 12.74 -12.56
CA VAL A 359 -22.27 12.77 -11.09
C VAL A 359 -21.26 13.78 -10.58
N ALA A 360 -20.03 13.78 -11.09
CA ALA A 360 -18.99 14.74 -10.73
C ALA A 360 -19.42 16.19 -11.04
N THR A 361 -20.12 16.42 -12.15
CA THR A 361 -20.71 17.72 -12.49
C THR A 361 -21.77 18.15 -11.48
N ARG A 362 -22.69 17.25 -11.08
CA ARG A 362 -23.70 17.56 -10.04
C ARG A 362 -23.06 17.86 -8.68
N VAL A 363 -22.02 17.12 -8.31
CA VAL A 363 -21.25 17.38 -7.08
C VAL A 363 -20.57 18.74 -7.17
N SER A 364 -19.94 19.08 -8.29
CA SER A 364 -19.32 20.40 -8.50
C SER A 364 -20.34 21.53 -8.39
N GLN A 365 -21.54 21.37 -8.96
CA GLN A 365 -22.61 22.36 -8.81
C GLN A 365 -23.05 22.53 -7.35
N ARG A 366 -23.11 21.44 -6.58
CA ARG A 366 -23.43 21.49 -5.14
C ARG A 366 -22.35 22.19 -4.33
N ILE A 367 -21.07 22.01 -4.70
CA ILE A 367 -19.95 22.75 -4.09
C ILE A 367 -20.09 24.26 -4.38
N ALA A 368 -20.47 24.64 -5.61
CA ALA A 368 -20.78 26.03 -5.94
C ALA A 368 -21.93 26.58 -5.08
N ASP A 369 -22.99 25.78 -4.93
CA ASP A 369 -24.15 26.19 -4.16
C ASP A 369 -23.81 26.36 -2.66
N ALA A 370 -22.92 25.53 -2.13
CA ALA A 370 -22.49 25.56 -0.73
C ALA A 370 -21.53 26.71 -0.41
N THR A 371 -20.57 26.96 -1.30
CA THR A 371 -19.48 27.92 -1.05
C THR A 371 -19.77 29.32 -1.60
N GLY A 372 -20.74 29.44 -2.52
CA GLY A 372 -21.00 30.66 -3.29
C GLY A 372 -20.00 30.91 -4.42
N LEU A 373 -18.91 30.14 -4.50
CA LEU A 373 -17.83 30.32 -5.47
C LEU A 373 -18.22 29.81 -6.86
N SER A 374 -17.64 30.39 -7.91
CA SER A 374 -17.72 29.86 -9.27
C SER A 374 -16.91 28.58 -9.41
N MET A 375 -17.39 27.65 -10.23
CA MET A 375 -16.69 26.39 -10.56
C MET A 375 -16.14 26.40 -12.00
N GLU A 376 -16.32 27.49 -12.74
CA GLU A 376 -15.94 27.58 -14.16
C GLU A 376 -14.44 27.36 -14.39
N THR A 377 -13.61 27.87 -13.50
CA THR A 377 -12.14 27.75 -13.51
C THR A 377 -11.62 26.70 -12.54
N ALA A 378 -12.52 26.03 -11.79
CA ALA A 378 -12.13 25.04 -10.80
C ALA A 378 -11.64 23.75 -11.46
N GLU A 379 -10.67 23.08 -10.83
CA GLU A 379 -10.13 21.82 -11.34
C GLU A 379 -11.18 20.71 -11.37
N SER A 380 -10.96 19.70 -12.20
CA SER A 380 -11.79 18.49 -12.20
C SER A 380 -11.78 17.81 -10.82
N LEU A 381 -12.83 17.06 -10.50
CA LEU A 381 -12.93 16.39 -9.20
C LEU A 381 -11.85 15.30 -9.11
N LEU A 382 -10.93 15.43 -8.15
CA LEU A 382 -9.85 14.48 -7.92
C LEU A 382 -10.29 13.41 -6.92
N VAL A 383 -10.54 12.19 -7.39
CA VAL A 383 -10.83 11.05 -6.50
C VAL A 383 -9.52 10.38 -6.09
N GLN A 384 -9.40 10.04 -4.81
CA GLN A 384 -8.19 9.46 -4.23
C GLN A 384 -8.52 8.27 -3.31
N ASN A 385 -7.66 7.26 -3.34
CA ASN A 385 -7.64 6.15 -2.39
C ASN A 385 -6.28 6.07 -1.69
N TYR A 386 -6.28 5.81 -0.38
CA TYR A 386 -5.05 5.66 0.40
C TYR A 386 -4.76 4.17 0.67
N GLY A 387 -3.49 3.81 0.49
CA GLY A 387 -2.93 2.48 0.73
C GLY A 387 -2.52 2.21 2.18
N ILE A 388 -1.71 1.17 2.39
CA ILE A 388 -1.19 0.81 3.72
C ILE A 388 -0.30 1.94 4.24
N GLY A 389 -0.65 2.49 5.41
CA GLY A 389 0.02 3.68 5.95
C GLY A 389 -0.09 4.89 5.02
N GLY A 390 -1.03 4.90 4.07
CA GLY A 390 -1.18 5.96 3.08
C GLY A 390 -1.41 7.31 3.76
N ARG A 391 -0.60 8.31 3.42
CA ARG A 391 -0.63 9.66 4.01
C ARG A 391 -0.42 10.73 2.95
N PHE A 392 -0.58 11.98 3.37
CA PHE A 392 -0.04 13.13 2.67
C PHE A 392 0.64 14.03 3.72
N GLU A 393 1.95 14.22 3.61
CA GLU A 393 2.74 15.11 4.48
C GLU A 393 2.20 16.56 4.49
N PRO A 394 2.52 17.37 5.53
CA PRO A 394 2.06 18.75 5.62
C PRO A 394 2.48 19.65 4.46
N HIS A 395 1.49 20.16 3.72
CA HIS A 395 1.65 20.98 2.52
C HIS A 395 0.62 22.13 2.49
N TYR A 396 0.80 23.01 1.50
CA TYR A 396 -0.20 23.99 1.08
C TYR A 396 -0.82 23.54 -0.23
N ASP A 397 -2.09 23.87 -0.43
CA ASP A 397 -2.76 23.59 -1.70
C ASP A 397 -2.53 24.68 -2.75
N ALA A 398 -2.15 25.89 -2.33
CA ALA A 398 -1.76 26.96 -3.24
C ALA A 398 -0.55 26.53 -4.08
N LEU A 399 -0.56 26.92 -5.35
CA LEU A 399 0.44 26.63 -6.36
C LEU A 399 1.63 27.59 -6.28
N GLU A 400 1.50 28.72 -5.58
CA GLU A 400 2.51 29.78 -5.46
C GLU A 400 2.93 30.38 -6.82
N THR A 401 2.06 30.27 -7.83
CA THR A 401 2.30 30.79 -9.18
C THR A 401 2.14 32.30 -9.27
N GLY A 402 1.47 32.91 -8.28
CA GLY A 402 1.14 34.33 -8.24
C GLY A 402 0.05 34.77 -9.23
N VAL A 403 -0.51 33.86 -10.03
CA VAL A 403 -1.58 34.12 -11.00
C VAL A 403 -2.55 32.95 -11.01
N ASN A 404 -3.85 33.24 -10.85
CA ASN A 404 -4.95 32.26 -10.88
C ASN A 404 -4.71 31.06 -9.95
N ASP A 405 -4.35 31.35 -8.70
CA ASP A 405 -3.99 30.31 -7.74
C ASP A 405 -5.25 29.65 -7.13
N ARG A 406 -5.08 28.51 -6.46
CA ARG A 406 -6.13 27.74 -5.78
C ARG A 406 -6.61 28.46 -4.53
N ILE A 407 -7.59 29.33 -4.70
CA ILE A 407 -8.16 30.16 -3.64
C ILE A 407 -8.83 29.37 -2.49
N ALA A 408 -9.33 28.16 -2.77
CA ALA A 408 -10.02 27.33 -1.78
C ALA A 408 -9.96 25.84 -2.10
N THR A 409 -10.11 25.04 -1.05
CA THR A 409 -10.16 23.57 -1.15
C THR A 409 -11.45 23.04 -0.55
N PHE A 410 -12.07 22.08 -1.24
CA PHE A 410 -13.25 21.36 -0.80
C PHE A 410 -12.98 19.85 -0.83
N LEU A 411 -12.73 19.27 0.35
CA LEU A 411 -12.35 17.87 0.51
C LEU A 411 -13.53 17.03 1.01
N ILE A 412 -14.05 16.13 0.17
CA ILE A 412 -15.16 15.23 0.46
C ILE A 412 -14.63 13.89 0.99
N TYR A 413 -15.19 13.40 2.10
CA TYR A 413 -14.93 12.06 2.61
C TYR A 413 -15.94 11.05 2.04
N MET A 414 -15.44 10.05 1.32
CA MET A 414 -16.25 9.03 0.61
C MET A 414 -16.25 7.66 1.31
N SER A 415 -15.58 7.55 2.45
CA SER A 415 -15.63 6.38 3.32
C SER A 415 -15.46 6.78 4.78
N ASP A 416 -15.95 5.91 5.67
CA ASP A 416 -15.62 5.98 7.09
C ASP A 416 -14.27 5.31 7.32
N VAL A 417 -13.47 5.94 8.18
CA VAL A 417 -12.14 5.43 8.57
C VAL A 417 -12.20 5.07 10.04
N GLY A 418 -11.98 3.80 10.37
CA GLY A 418 -12.09 3.30 11.74
C GLY A 418 -11.08 3.95 12.68
N MET A 419 -9.82 4.05 12.26
CA MET A 419 -8.77 4.75 13.00
C MET A 419 -7.76 5.42 12.07
N GLY A 420 -7.25 6.57 12.49
CA GLY A 420 -6.33 7.39 11.70
C GLY A 420 -7.02 8.15 10.56
N GLY A 421 -6.27 8.49 9.51
CA GLY A 421 -6.83 9.10 8.31
C GLY A 421 -7.36 10.53 8.43
N ALA A 422 -7.27 11.18 9.60
CA ALA A 422 -7.72 12.57 9.81
C ALA A 422 -7.02 13.57 8.88
N THR A 423 -7.72 14.63 8.51
CA THR A 423 -7.10 15.82 7.90
C THR A 423 -6.77 16.79 9.02
N VAL A 424 -5.48 17.12 9.15
CA VAL A 424 -4.95 17.90 10.28
C VAL A 424 -4.30 19.18 9.79
N PHE A 425 -4.37 20.22 10.61
CA PHE A 425 -3.76 21.53 10.35
C PHE A 425 -2.71 21.79 11.44
N PRO A 426 -1.42 21.45 11.20
CA PRO A 426 -0.39 21.43 12.25
C PRO A 426 -0.14 22.75 12.97
N ASP A 427 -0.27 23.88 12.27
CA ASP A 427 0.09 25.20 12.80
C ASP A 427 -0.99 25.74 13.75
N ILE A 428 -2.25 25.58 13.36
CA ILE A 428 -3.42 25.92 14.20
C ILE A 428 -3.86 24.79 15.13
N GLY A 429 -3.29 23.60 15.01
CA GLY A 429 -3.47 22.50 15.97
C GLY A 429 -4.89 21.93 16.00
N VAL A 430 -5.55 21.81 14.84
CA VAL A 430 -6.89 21.21 14.73
C VAL A 430 -6.87 19.97 13.82
N ALA A 431 -7.74 19.00 14.14
CA ALA A 431 -7.90 17.77 13.38
C ALA A 431 -9.37 17.54 13.04
N THR A 432 -9.63 17.24 11.77
CA THR A 432 -10.95 16.87 11.25
C THR A 432 -10.96 15.38 10.94
N LYS A 433 -11.82 14.63 11.61
CA LYS A 433 -11.94 13.18 11.37
C LYS A 433 -12.74 12.92 10.08
N PRO A 434 -12.38 11.88 9.30
CA PRO A 434 -13.17 11.48 8.14
C PRO A 434 -14.52 10.95 8.60
N LYS A 435 -15.59 11.41 7.95
CA LYS A 435 -16.94 10.89 8.13
C LYS A 435 -17.58 10.81 6.76
N LYS A 436 -17.99 9.61 6.34
CA LYS A 436 -18.55 9.38 5.01
C LYS A 436 -19.70 10.34 4.73
N GLY A 437 -19.72 10.90 3.53
CA GLY A 437 -20.74 11.84 3.08
C GLY A 437 -20.54 13.28 3.56
N SER A 438 -19.58 13.54 4.45
CA SER A 438 -19.21 14.90 4.85
C SER A 438 -18.08 15.47 4.00
N ALA A 439 -17.89 16.79 4.04
CA ALA A 439 -16.75 17.47 3.46
C ALA A 439 -16.19 18.53 4.39
N VAL A 440 -14.91 18.85 4.21
CA VAL A 440 -14.22 19.95 4.90
C VAL A 440 -13.79 20.98 3.86
N PHE A 441 -14.04 22.25 4.17
CA PHE A 441 -13.78 23.39 3.31
C PHE A 441 -12.97 24.43 4.05
N TRP A 442 -11.97 24.99 3.36
CA TRP A 442 -11.19 26.13 3.82
C TRP A 442 -10.73 26.95 2.62
N TYR A 443 -10.39 28.21 2.89
CA TYR A 443 -9.72 29.07 1.92
C TYR A 443 -8.21 28.90 2.08
N ASN A 444 -7.48 28.76 0.97
CA ASN A 444 -6.01 28.68 1.01
C ASN A 444 -5.36 30.07 0.98
N LEU A 445 -6.09 31.07 0.46
CA LEU A 445 -5.62 32.43 0.31
C LEU A 445 -6.45 33.39 1.16
N HIS A 446 -5.79 34.40 1.71
CA HIS A 446 -6.41 35.61 2.23
C HIS A 446 -7.15 36.38 1.12
N LYS A 447 -7.98 37.36 1.47
CA LYS A 447 -8.74 38.13 0.47
C LYS A 447 -7.86 39.04 -0.39
N ASN A 448 -6.65 39.35 0.05
CA ASN A 448 -5.66 40.08 -0.75
C ASN A 448 -4.91 39.18 -1.74
N GLY A 449 -5.19 37.86 -1.76
CA GLY A 449 -4.54 36.88 -2.64
C GLY A 449 -3.29 36.24 -2.05
N GLU A 450 -2.82 36.66 -0.87
CA GLU A 450 -1.65 36.06 -0.22
C GLU A 450 -1.96 34.71 0.40
N LEU A 451 -0.96 33.83 0.44
CA LEU A 451 -1.06 32.50 1.03
C LEU A 451 -1.36 32.60 2.53
N ASP A 452 -2.42 31.93 2.97
CA ASP A 452 -2.70 31.80 4.40
C ASP A 452 -1.87 30.65 4.99
N LEU A 453 -0.78 31.02 5.68
CA LEU A 453 0.15 30.08 6.29
C LEU A 453 -0.49 29.18 7.38
N ASN A 454 -1.64 29.57 7.93
CA ASN A 454 -2.37 28.75 8.90
C ASN A 454 -3.16 27.61 8.26
N THR A 455 -3.22 27.55 6.94
CA THR A 455 -3.94 26.51 6.17
C THR A 455 -3.05 25.33 5.80
N ARG A 456 -1.79 25.32 6.25
CA ARG A 456 -0.92 24.17 6.09
C ARG A 456 -1.59 22.94 6.67
N HIS A 457 -1.76 21.91 5.87
CA HIS A 457 -2.55 20.75 6.24
C HIS A 457 -1.96 19.45 5.72
N ALA A 458 -2.40 18.35 6.31
CA ALA A 458 -1.87 17.02 6.05
C ALA A 458 -2.95 15.96 6.18
N GLY A 459 -2.78 14.84 5.48
CA GLY A 459 -3.52 13.61 5.72
C GLY A 459 -2.75 12.70 6.66
N CYS A 460 -3.31 12.39 7.83
CA CYS A 460 -2.76 11.38 8.72
C CYS A 460 -2.77 9.99 8.06
N PRO A 461 -1.79 9.12 8.33
CA PRO A 461 -1.80 7.76 7.85
C PRO A 461 -3.08 7.02 8.28
N VAL A 462 -3.65 6.24 7.39
CA VAL A 462 -4.79 5.36 7.72
C VAL A 462 -4.30 4.20 8.56
N LEU A 463 -4.82 4.05 9.78
CA LEU A 463 -4.42 2.97 10.69
C LEU A 463 -5.37 1.77 10.57
N VAL A 464 -6.68 2.02 10.54
CA VAL A 464 -7.72 0.97 10.36
C VAL A 464 -8.79 1.47 9.40
N GLY A 465 -9.07 0.68 8.38
CA GLY A 465 -10.13 0.93 7.38
C GLY A 465 -9.57 1.36 6.02
N ASN A 466 -10.48 1.84 5.17
CA ASN A 466 -10.17 2.28 3.81
C ASN A 466 -10.55 3.76 3.69
N LYS A 467 -9.61 4.62 3.29
CA LYS A 467 -9.85 6.06 3.09
C LYS A 467 -10.01 6.39 1.61
N TRP A 468 -11.21 6.79 1.24
CA TRP A 468 -11.54 7.40 -0.04
C TRP A 468 -11.91 8.86 0.18
N VAL A 469 -11.37 9.73 -0.67
CA VAL A 469 -11.72 11.16 -0.67
C VAL A 469 -11.90 11.65 -2.09
N ALA A 470 -12.67 12.73 -2.25
CA ALA A 470 -12.71 13.49 -3.49
C ALA A 470 -12.36 14.94 -3.19
N ASN A 471 -11.32 15.46 -3.84
CA ASN A 471 -10.86 16.82 -3.65
C ASN A 471 -11.29 17.72 -4.82
N LYS A 472 -11.69 18.95 -4.52
CA LYS A 472 -12.00 19.98 -5.50
C LYS A 472 -11.22 21.23 -5.14
N TRP A 473 -10.29 21.61 -6.01
CA TRP A 473 -9.59 22.89 -5.91
C TRP A 473 -10.29 23.94 -6.74
N ILE A 474 -10.54 25.09 -6.12
CA ILE A 474 -11.26 26.22 -6.72
C ILE A 474 -10.24 27.31 -6.97
N HIS A 475 -10.25 27.89 -8.17
CA HIS A 475 -9.29 28.90 -8.60
C HIS A 475 -9.81 30.33 -8.35
N GLU A 476 -8.88 31.28 -8.29
CA GLU A 476 -9.15 32.70 -8.07
C GLU A 476 -9.94 33.36 -9.20
N PHE A 477 -9.67 33.03 -10.47
CA PHE A 477 -10.35 33.65 -11.60
C PHE A 477 -11.83 33.27 -11.63
N GLY A 478 -12.69 34.22 -11.98
CA GLY A 478 -14.15 34.05 -11.96
C GLY A 478 -14.78 34.25 -10.58
N GLN A 479 -13.99 34.69 -9.58
CA GLN A 479 -14.47 35.00 -8.23
C GLN A 479 -14.56 36.52 -7.96
N GLU A 480 -14.21 37.37 -8.90
CA GLU A 480 -13.98 38.82 -8.72
C GLU A 480 -15.20 39.52 -8.10
N PHE A 481 -16.41 39.10 -8.48
CA PHE A 481 -17.67 39.65 -7.97
C PHE A 481 -18.29 38.83 -6.82
N LYS A 482 -17.76 37.65 -6.54
CA LYS A 482 -18.27 36.71 -5.53
C LYS A 482 -17.48 36.79 -4.23
N ARG A 483 -16.18 37.05 -4.34
CA ARG A 483 -15.24 37.24 -3.23
C ARG A 483 -14.38 38.47 -3.54
N PRO A 484 -14.86 39.68 -3.22
CA PRO A 484 -14.11 40.90 -3.46
C PRO A 484 -12.75 40.89 -2.76
N CYS A 485 -11.72 41.34 -3.46
CA CYS A 485 -10.37 41.41 -2.91
C CYS A 485 -10.28 42.47 -1.81
N SER A 486 -9.34 42.25 -0.91
CA SER A 486 -9.00 43.17 0.18
C SER A 486 -7.62 43.79 -0.05
N LEU A 487 -7.37 44.96 0.55
CA LEU A 487 -6.04 45.59 0.56
C LEU A 487 -5.15 45.06 1.70
N SER A 488 -5.73 44.31 2.66
CA SER A 488 -5.00 43.75 3.80
C SER A 488 -5.36 42.28 4.04
N GLU A 489 -4.49 41.56 4.74
CA GLU A 489 -4.73 40.16 5.15
C GLU A 489 -5.91 40.04 6.15
N TRP A 490 -6.22 41.12 6.88
CA TRP A 490 -7.09 41.14 8.06
C TRP A 490 -8.54 41.56 7.78
N GLU A 491 -8.81 42.07 6.58
CA GLU A 491 -10.12 42.56 6.08
C GLU A 491 -10.74 41.57 5.10
#